data_AF-A0A0M4PYF3-F1
#
_entry.id   AF-A0A0M4PYF3-F1
#
_cell.length_a   1.000
_cell.length_b   1.000
_cell.length_c   1.000
_cell.angle_alpha   90.00
_cell.angle_beta   90.00
_cell.angle_gamma   90.00
#
_symmetry.space_group_name_H-M   'P 1'
#
loop_
_entity.id
_entity.type
_entity.pdbx_description
1 polymer ?
#
loop_
_entity_poly.entity_id
_entity_poly.type
_entity_poly.pdbx_seq_one_letter_code
_entity_poly.pdbx_strand_id
1 'polypeptide(L)'
;MNPATRAALAGARRSPRRLLLTGLAVLVATVFAAAAVILTATLRGDLTGDLSPVPAGASFSVRTDGAGDGTGDGAVVERLRAVPGVDAVSVSRSGLVSVDAGAASGSWVLSTDPMTGPLHTLDPPTAGRLPTGPGEVLLGTGTAERTGLGPGATVGVGGRTLTVTGVVPLRYEGNDMLVLSDDDPAAAGLSGSRIAVAGDPDPAALAAVPGVGGVTTADEQRDADLASASASADALLAGLSVFVGLALVAAAVVVASTFRIVLARRTRELALLRCVGASRGQVARSVLAEAVLTGLVAGVGGAALAVAGGWAVLAVVGASGTDAPALVVPWGRLAGCVLLAAVVTVLAALAPALAAGRTPPVVALGAADATGARAPRARVRLPLAALALLAAGGLAAVAVEVGDALAGTALAALSGLLVFAALVVAGPFVVSGVARAVAPLVARWAPGRIAVGNARRMSRRTAAMTTVLSLGWG
;
A
#
# COMPACT_ATOMS: atom_id res chain seq x y z
N MET A 1 -13.74 37.14 -0.40
CA MET A 1 -12.92 36.47 0.65
C MET A 1 -13.59 36.58 2.02
N ASN A 2 -14.09 35.46 2.55
CA ASN A 2 -14.90 35.34 3.77
C ASN A 2 -14.09 35.76 5.04
N PRO A 3 -14.64 36.44 6.07
CA PRO A 3 -13.86 36.90 7.23
C PRO A 3 -13.10 35.77 7.95
N ALA A 4 -13.65 34.56 7.93
CA ALA A 4 -13.00 33.36 8.46
C ALA A 4 -11.68 33.02 7.74
N THR A 5 -11.64 33.13 6.40
CA THR A 5 -10.42 32.88 5.60
C THR A 5 -9.35 33.94 5.86
N ARG A 6 -9.76 35.20 6.05
CA ARG A 6 -8.84 36.32 6.35
C ARG A 6 -8.23 36.17 7.75
N ALA A 7 -9.04 35.76 8.73
CA ALA A 7 -8.57 35.46 10.09
C ALA A 7 -7.62 34.26 10.14
N ALA A 8 -7.89 33.21 9.36
CA ALA A 8 -7.01 32.04 9.26
C ALA A 8 -5.64 32.38 8.67
N LEU A 9 -5.60 33.14 7.57
CA LEU A 9 -4.36 33.61 6.93
C LEU A 9 -3.56 34.56 7.83
N ALA A 10 -4.24 35.47 8.54
CA ALA A 10 -3.59 36.36 9.50
C ALA A 10 -3.03 35.60 10.72
N GLY A 11 -3.74 34.58 11.20
CA GLY A 11 -3.28 33.70 12.28
C GLY A 11 -2.07 32.85 11.88
N ALA A 12 -2.02 32.42 10.61
CA ALA A 12 -0.91 31.65 10.07
C ALA A 12 0.41 32.42 10.05
N ARG A 13 0.36 33.68 9.61
CA ARG A 13 1.54 34.57 9.55
C ARG A 13 2.10 34.91 10.93
N ARG A 14 1.27 34.92 11.98
CA ARG A 14 1.69 35.30 13.34
C ARG A 14 2.35 34.16 14.14
N SER A 15 2.30 32.90 13.70
CA SER A 15 2.86 31.77 14.45
C SER A 15 3.36 30.59 13.58
N PRO A 16 4.43 30.78 12.78
CA PRO A 16 4.89 29.78 11.80
C PRO A 16 5.37 28.47 12.45
N ARG A 17 6.13 28.54 13.55
CA ARG A 17 6.62 27.35 14.29
C ARG A 17 5.51 26.40 14.75
N ARG A 18 4.33 26.94 15.01
CA ARG A 18 3.16 26.19 15.49
C ARG A 18 2.48 25.45 14.34
N LEU A 19 2.22 26.15 13.24
CA LEU A 19 1.68 25.50 12.04
C LEU A 19 2.64 24.44 11.51
N LEU A 20 3.95 24.67 11.63
CA LEU A 20 4.98 23.68 11.31
C LEU A 20 4.84 22.42 12.17
N LEU A 21 4.75 22.51 13.49
CA LEU A 21 4.66 21.32 14.36
C LEU A 21 3.35 20.53 14.20
N THR A 22 2.21 21.23 14.09
CA THR A 22 0.91 20.57 13.91
C THR A 22 0.74 20.03 12.48
N GLY A 23 1.21 20.78 11.50
CA GLY A 23 1.23 20.39 10.10
C GLY A 23 2.18 19.22 9.85
N LEU A 24 3.31 19.12 10.55
CA LEU A 24 4.29 18.05 10.37
C LEU A 24 3.70 16.67 10.68
N ALA A 25 2.95 16.52 11.78
CA ALA A 25 2.34 15.24 12.12
C ALA A 25 1.31 14.80 11.06
N VAL A 26 0.46 15.72 10.60
CA VAL A 26 -0.52 15.48 9.54
C VAL A 26 0.17 15.21 8.21
N LEU A 27 1.24 15.94 7.91
CA LEU A 27 2.05 15.78 6.71
C LEU A 27 2.66 14.39 6.67
N VAL A 28 3.33 13.95 7.73
CA VAL A 28 3.94 12.61 7.81
C VAL A 28 2.88 11.51 7.64
N ALA A 29 1.74 11.63 8.33
CA ALA A 29 0.65 10.66 8.15
C ALA A 29 0.11 10.65 6.71
N THR A 30 0.04 11.83 6.07
CA THR A 30 -0.41 11.92 4.67
C THR A 30 0.63 11.40 3.68
N VAL A 31 1.93 11.64 3.92
CA VAL A 31 3.02 11.05 3.14
C VAL A 31 2.88 9.54 3.15
N PHE A 32 2.71 8.95 4.34
CA PHE A 32 2.59 7.51 4.48
C PHE A 32 1.33 6.95 3.79
N ALA A 33 0.18 7.59 3.98
CA ALA A 33 -1.07 7.22 3.30
C ALA A 33 -0.97 7.32 1.76
N ALA A 34 -0.40 8.41 1.25
CA ALA A 34 -0.23 8.64 -0.18
C ALA A 34 0.81 7.69 -0.78
N ALA A 35 1.92 7.43 -0.08
CA ALA A 35 2.93 6.47 -0.50
C ALA A 35 2.35 5.06 -0.59
N ALA A 36 1.55 4.65 0.39
CA ALA A 36 0.84 3.36 0.36
C ALA A 36 -0.08 3.25 -0.88
N VAL A 37 -0.86 4.29 -1.17
CA VAL A 37 -1.76 4.34 -2.34
C VAL A 37 -0.99 4.29 -3.66
N ILE A 38 0.13 5.01 -3.76
CA ILE A 38 1.00 5.00 -4.95
C ILE A 38 1.63 3.63 -5.13
N LEU A 39 2.14 3.04 -4.05
CA LEU A 39 2.71 1.69 -4.06
C LEU A 39 1.67 0.67 -4.52
N THR A 40 0.45 0.71 -3.96
CA THR A 40 -0.67 -0.14 -4.41
C THR A 40 -0.97 0.02 -5.89
N ALA A 41 -1.05 1.26 -6.37
CA ALA A 41 -1.40 1.54 -7.76
C ALA A 41 -0.28 1.10 -8.72
N THR A 42 0.98 1.26 -8.30
CA THR A 42 2.16 0.84 -9.06
C THR A 42 2.23 -0.68 -9.12
N LEU A 43 2.14 -1.37 -7.97
CA LEU A 43 2.14 -2.84 -7.90
C LEU A 43 1.00 -3.45 -8.72
N ARG A 44 -0.24 -2.93 -8.62
CA ARG A 44 -1.35 -3.45 -9.42
C ARG A 44 -1.22 -3.16 -10.92
N GLY A 45 -0.66 -2.00 -11.28
CA GLY A 45 -0.38 -1.67 -12.68
C GLY A 45 0.64 -2.62 -13.30
N ASP A 46 1.64 -3.02 -12.51
CA ASP A 46 2.67 -3.96 -12.94
C ASP A 46 2.13 -5.39 -13.05
N LEU A 47 1.38 -5.85 -12.03
CA LEU A 47 0.76 -7.18 -12.03
C LEU A 47 -0.23 -7.42 -13.17
N THR A 48 -0.82 -6.36 -13.72
CA THR A 48 -1.80 -6.46 -14.82
C THR A 48 -1.16 -6.34 -16.21
N GLY A 49 0.06 -5.80 -16.31
CA GLY A 49 0.74 -5.53 -17.57
C GLY A 49 1.50 -6.73 -18.16
N ASP A 50 2.09 -7.58 -17.30
CA ASP A 50 3.06 -8.60 -17.75
C ASP A 50 2.73 -10.05 -17.34
N LEU A 51 1.64 -10.28 -16.59
CA LEU A 51 1.39 -11.58 -15.93
C LEU A 51 0.12 -12.30 -16.41
N SER A 52 -0.38 -12.07 -17.62
CA SER A 52 -1.34 -13.01 -18.23
C SER A 52 -0.58 -13.96 -19.15
N PRO A 53 -0.32 -15.22 -18.73
CA PRO A 53 0.26 -16.24 -19.61
C PRO A 53 -0.69 -16.65 -20.75
N VAL A 54 -1.92 -16.12 -20.76
CA VAL A 54 -2.94 -16.39 -21.75
C VAL A 54 -2.83 -15.34 -22.86
N PRO A 55 -2.41 -15.72 -24.08
CA PRO A 55 -2.33 -14.81 -25.21
C PRO A 55 -3.67 -14.14 -25.52
N ALA A 56 -3.64 -12.91 -26.02
CA ALA A 56 -4.87 -12.16 -26.35
C ALA A 56 -5.73 -12.88 -27.41
N GLY A 57 -5.11 -13.62 -28.35
CA GLY A 57 -5.83 -14.43 -29.34
C GLY A 57 -6.19 -15.84 -28.89
N ALA A 58 -5.97 -16.20 -27.62
CA ALA A 58 -6.45 -17.47 -27.09
C ALA A 58 -7.94 -17.38 -26.73
N SER A 59 -8.70 -18.39 -27.12
CA SER A 59 -10.11 -18.56 -26.76
C SER A 59 -10.27 -19.49 -25.55
N PHE A 60 -9.38 -20.47 -25.43
CA PHE A 60 -9.38 -21.46 -24.33
C PHE A 60 -7.99 -21.66 -23.74
N SER A 61 -7.97 -21.96 -22.44
CA SER A 61 -6.81 -22.42 -21.70
C SER A 61 -7.03 -23.88 -21.29
N VAL A 62 -6.04 -24.74 -21.55
CA VAL A 62 -6.10 -26.17 -21.28
C VAL A 62 -5.05 -26.55 -20.26
N ARG A 63 -5.47 -27.31 -19.25
CA ARG A 63 -4.61 -27.91 -18.22
C ARG A 63 -4.53 -29.41 -18.44
N THR A 64 -3.34 -29.98 -18.30
CA THR A 64 -3.12 -31.42 -18.39
C THR A 64 -3.31 -32.13 -17.04
N ASP A 65 -3.59 -33.44 -17.08
CA ASP A 65 -3.80 -34.28 -15.87
C ASP A 65 -2.53 -34.44 -15.01
N GLY A 66 -1.35 -34.25 -15.60
CA GLY A 66 -0.03 -34.37 -14.96
C GLY A 66 0.60 -33.01 -14.59
N ALA A 67 -0.20 -32.10 -14.04
CA ALA A 67 0.22 -30.72 -13.77
C ALA A 67 1.53 -30.65 -12.97
N GLY A 68 2.60 -30.14 -13.60
CA GLY A 68 3.83 -29.69 -12.93
C GLY A 68 5.16 -30.26 -13.44
N ASP A 69 5.16 -31.38 -14.18
CA ASP A 69 6.42 -31.98 -14.69
C ASP A 69 6.68 -31.73 -16.20
N GLY A 70 5.70 -31.19 -16.94
CA GLY A 70 5.79 -30.89 -18.37
C GLY A 70 5.92 -32.13 -19.28
N THR A 71 5.87 -33.33 -18.71
CA THR A 71 6.12 -34.59 -19.40
C THR A 71 4.85 -35.03 -20.14
N GLY A 72 4.85 -34.91 -21.47
CA GLY A 72 3.73 -35.35 -22.32
C GLY A 72 2.85 -34.22 -22.87
N ASP A 73 3.13 -32.96 -22.53
CA ASP A 73 2.41 -31.80 -23.08
C ASP A 73 2.49 -31.76 -24.61
N GLY A 74 3.63 -32.12 -25.21
CA GLY A 74 3.78 -32.18 -26.67
C GLY A 74 2.82 -33.16 -27.35
N ALA A 75 2.57 -34.33 -26.75
CA ALA A 75 1.61 -35.29 -27.28
C ALA A 75 0.15 -34.83 -27.09
N VAL A 76 -0.14 -34.04 -26.06
CA VAL A 76 -1.46 -33.42 -25.87
C VAL A 76 -1.67 -32.31 -26.89
N VAL A 77 -0.68 -31.46 -27.14
CA VAL A 77 -0.72 -30.36 -28.12
C VAL A 77 -1.01 -30.86 -29.52
N GLU A 78 -0.30 -31.91 -29.97
CA GLU A 78 -0.54 -32.49 -31.29
C GLU A 78 -1.98 -33.03 -31.45
N ARG A 79 -2.55 -33.58 -30.37
CA ARG A 79 -3.95 -34.03 -30.40
C ARG A 79 -4.94 -32.88 -30.35
N LEU A 80 -4.64 -31.80 -29.63
CA LEU A 80 -5.46 -30.59 -29.61
C LEU A 80 -5.48 -29.90 -30.98
N ARG A 81 -4.34 -29.85 -31.69
CA ARG A 81 -4.25 -29.32 -33.06
C ARG A 81 -5.14 -30.09 -34.05
N ALA A 82 -5.44 -31.36 -33.79
CA ALA A 82 -6.31 -32.18 -34.62
C ALA A 82 -7.81 -32.00 -34.31
N VAL A 83 -8.19 -31.25 -33.27
CA VAL A 83 -9.59 -31.01 -32.92
C VAL A 83 -10.23 -30.02 -33.91
N PRO A 84 -11.42 -30.31 -34.47
CA PRO A 84 -12.11 -29.37 -35.35
C PRO A 84 -12.38 -28.02 -34.66
N GLY A 85 -12.12 -26.92 -35.36
CA GLY A 85 -12.30 -25.56 -34.85
C GLY A 85 -11.09 -24.96 -34.13
N VAL A 86 -9.99 -25.73 -34.00
CA VAL A 86 -8.71 -25.22 -33.48
C VAL A 86 -7.88 -24.61 -34.61
N ASP A 87 -7.53 -23.33 -34.47
CA ASP A 87 -6.70 -22.60 -35.44
C ASP A 87 -5.22 -22.63 -35.06
N ALA A 88 -4.91 -22.57 -33.76
CA ALA A 88 -3.54 -22.65 -33.25
C ALA A 88 -3.51 -23.19 -31.82
N VAL A 89 -2.40 -23.83 -31.47
CA VAL A 89 -2.12 -24.30 -30.11
C VAL A 89 -0.67 -23.96 -29.78
N SER A 90 -0.45 -23.30 -28.64
CA SER A 90 0.87 -23.00 -28.11
C SER A 90 1.01 -23.51 -26.68
N VAL A 91 2.25 -23.83 -26.30
CA VAL A 91 2.60 -24.16 -24.91
C VAL A 91 3.50 -23.07 -24.36
N SER A 92 3.03 -22.42 -23.30
CA SER A 92 3.87 -21.52 -22.53
C SER A 92 4.70 -22.36 -21.56
N ARG A 93 6.02 -22.35 -21.74
CA ARG A 93 7.01 -22.93 -20.85
C ARG A 93 7.89 -21.81 -20.31
N SER A 94 8.23 -21.91 -19.03
CA SER A 94 9.12 -20.95 -18.39
C SER A 94 9.90 -21.62 -17.28
N GLY A 95 11.15 -21.22 -17.09
CA GLY A 95 11.96 -21.72 -15.99
C GLY A 95 13.19 -20.87 -15.74
N LEU A 96 13.74 -21.00 -14.54
CA LEU A 96 15.05 -20.45 -14.21
C LEU A 96 16.13 -21.37 -14.78
N VAL A 97 17.04 -20.79 -15.55
CA VAL A 97 18.16 -21.50 -16.18
C VAL A 97 19.47 -20.79 -15.86
N SER A 98 20.53 -21.57 -15.68
CA SER A 98 21.88 -21.01 -15.61
C SER A 98 22.33 -20.62 -17.01
N VAL A 99 22.70 -19.35 -17.17
CA VAL A 99 23.20 -18.78 -18.43
C VAL A 99 24.67 -18.42 -18.29
N ASP A 100 25.47 -18.90 -19.24
CA ASP A 100 26.87 -18.53 -19.41
C ASP A 100 26.99 -17.42 -20.47
N ALA A 101 27.27 -16.22 -20.01
CA ALA A 101 27.46 -15.01 -20.82
C ALA A 101 28.75 -14.28 -20.43
N GLY A 102 29.79 -15.03 -20.06
CA GLY A 102 31.08 -14.48 -19.63
C GLY A 102 30.98 -13.72 -18.31
N ALA A 103 31.22 -12.41 -18.32
CA ALA A 103 31.14 -11.58 -17.12
C ALA A 103 29.70 -11.36 -16.62
N ALA A 104 28.70 -11.63 -17.47
CA ALA A 104 27.28 -11.49 -17.19
C ALA A 104 26.58 -12.81 -16.83
N SER A 105 27.33 -13.90 -16.62
CA SER A 105 26.75 -15.21 -16.31
C SER A 105 25.95 -15.19 -15.00
N GLY A 106 24.81 -15.86 -15.00
CA GLY A 106 23.86 -15.81 -13.88
C GLY A 106 22.69 -16.78 -14.03
N SER A 107 21.76 -16.72 -13.08
CA SER A 107 20.48 -17.44 -13.18
C SER A 107 19.47 -16.50 -13.85
N TRP A 108 19.04 -16.85 -15.06
CA TRP A 108 18.13 -16.05 -15.87
C TRP A 108 16.82 -16.80 -16.04
N VAL A 109 15.76 -16.08 -16.38
CA VAL A 109 14.48 -16.70 -16.75
C VAL A 109 14.47 -16.93 -18.26
N LEU A 110 14.16 -18.15 -18.66
CA LEU A 110 13.95 -18.54 -20.05
C LEU A 110 12.49 -18.90 -20.25
N SER A 111 11.85 -18.28 -21.23
CA SER A 111 10.47 -18.59 -21.61
C SER A 111 10.32 -18.88 -23.10
N THR A 112 9.17 -19.45 -23.46
CA THR A 112 8.81 -19.77 -24.85
C THR A 112 7.73 -18.84 -25.38
N ASP A 113 7.77 -18.56 -26.68
CA ASP A 113 6.68 -17.93 -27.43
C ASP A 113 6.61 -18.52 -28.85
N PRO A 114 5.42 -18.67 -29.47
CA PRO A 114 5.30 -19.21 -30.83
C PRO A 114 5.88 -18.31 -31.94
N MET A 115 6.33 -17.10 -31.61
CA MET A 115 6.92 -16.07 -32.48
C MET A 115 5.99 -15.52 -33.58
N THR A 116 4.92 -16.25 -33.93
CA THR A 116 3.98 -15.91 -35.00
C THR A 116 2.57 -16.37 -34.66
N GLY A 117 1.58 -15.87 -35.40
CA GLY A 117 0.19 -16.27 -35.28
C GLY A 117 -0.59 -15.58 -34.14
N PRO A 118 -1.85 -15.97 -33.92
CA PRO A 118 -2.76 -15.29 -32.98
C PRO A 118 -2.38 -15.49 -31.50
N LEU A 119 -1.50 -16.46 -31.21
CA LEU A 119 -1.03 -16.78 -29.87
C LEU A 119 0.33 -16.15 -29.53
N HIS A 120 0.91 -15.37 -30.46
CA HIS A 120 2.12 -14.59 -30.22
C HIS A 120 1.85 -13.45 -29.22
N THR A 121 2.74 -13.32 -28.24
CA THR A 121 2.58 -12.35 -27.14
C THR A 121 3.60 -11.23 -27.15
N LEU A 122 4.65 -11.32 -27.97
CA LEU A 122 5.73 -10.35 -27.94
C LEU A 122 5.40 -9.11 -28.78
N ASP A 123 5.83 -7.96 -28.28
CA ASP A 123 5.90 -6.75 -29.09
C ASP A 123 7.04 -6.86 -30.13
N PRO A 124 6.98 -6.06 -31.22
CA PRO A 124 8.06 -5.99 -32.18
C PRO A 124 9.41 -5.70 -31.51
N PRO A 125 10.50 -6.36 -31.94
CA PRO A 125 11.81 -6.15 -31.36
C PRO A 125 12.27 -4.70 -31.54
N THR A 126 12.80 -4.11 -30.46
CA THR A 126 13.39 -2.76 -30.48
C THR A 126 14.72 -2.75 -31.23
N ALA A 127 15.41 -3.89 -31.30
CA ALA A 127 16.60 -4.09 -32.11
C ALA A 127 16.66 -5.53 -32.65
N GLY A 128 17.21 -5.72 -33.85
CA GLY A 128 17.38 -7.05 -34.45
C GLY A 128 16.08 -7.61 -35.04
N ARG A 129 15.90 -8.93 -34.94
CA ARG A 129 14.75 -9.66 -35.51
C ARG A 129 14.23 -10.74 -34.57
N LEU A 130 13.02 -11.23 -34.86
CA LEU A 130 12.50 -12.43 -34.21
C LEU A 130 13.31 -13.69 -34.64
N PRO A 131 13.42 -14.69 -33.74
CA PRO A 131 13.96 -16.00 -34.06
C PRO A 131 13.21 -16.63 -35.22
N THR A 132 13.95 -17.20 -36.17
CA THR A 132 13.41 -17.91 -37.34
C THR A 132 13.72 -19.41 -37.32
N GLY A 133 14.58 -19.84 -36.39
CA GLY A 133 15.01 -21.23 -36.28
C GLY A 133 15.57 -21.57 -34.90
N PRO A 134 15.88 -22.86 -34.68
CA PRO A 134 16.39 -23.33 -33.41
C PRO A 134 17.79 -22.76 -33.11
N GLY A 135 18.08 -22.54 -31.84
CA GLY A 135 19.33 -21.94 -31.39
C GLY A 135 19.34 -20.41 -31.41
N GLU A 136 18.23 -19.78 -31.75
CA GLU A 136 18.06 -18.32 -31.76
C GLU A 136 17.22 -17.88 -30.55
N VAL A 137 17.68 -16.85 -29.84
CA VAL A 137 17.00 -16.28 -28.66
C VAL A 137 16.80 -14.79 -28.81
N LEU A 138 15.78 -14.30 -28.13
CA LEU A 138 15.52 -12.91 -27.88
C LEU A 138 15.98 -12.54 -26.49
N LEU A 139 16.47 -11.31 -26.35
CA LEU A 139 16.93 -10.74 -25.09
C LEU A 139 15.93 -9.70 -24.59
N GLY A 140 15.64 -9.68 -23.29
CA GLY A 140 14.88 -8.59 -22.68
C GLY A 140 15.64 -7.27 -22.75
N THR A 141 14.94 -6.15 -22.92
CA THR A 141 15.58 -4.82 -23.03
C THR A 141 16.41 -4.48 -21.80
N GLY A 142 15.89 -4.68 -20.58
CA GLY A 142 16.67 -4.44 -19.36
C GLY A 142 17.86 -5.40 -19.19
N THR A 143 17.75 -6.62 -19.73
CA THR A 143 18.88 -7.57 -19.78
C THR A 143 19.97 -7.08 -20.73
N ALA A 144 19.59 -6.60 -21.92
CA ALA A 144 20.50 -6.04 -22.90
C ALA A 144 21.27 -4.83 -22.33
N GLU A 145 20.58 -3.92 -21.65
CA GLU A 145 21.18 -2.74 -21.02
C GLU A 145 22.14 -3.10 -19.88
N ARG A 146 21.76 -4.06 -19.02
CA ARG A 146 22.56 -4.49 -17.87
C ARG A 146 23.80 -5.29 -18.26
N THR A 147 23.66 -6.20 -19.22
CA THR A 147 24.73 -7.11 -19.65
C THR A 147 25.58 -6.54 -20.78
N GLY A 148 25.08 -5.52 -21.49
CA GLY A 148 25.68 -4.98 -22.71
C GLY A 148 25.58 -5.91 -23.92
N LEU A 149 24.80 -7.00 -23.81
CA LEU A 149 24.60 -7.95 -24.91
C LEU A 149 23.56 -7.41 -25.88
N GLY A 150 23.76 -7.69 -27.17
CA GLY A 150 22.85 -7.29 -28.24
C GLY A 150 22.77 -8.34 -29.34
N PRO A 151 22.07 -8.03 -30.45
CA PRO A 151 21.95 -8.93 -31.59
C PRO A 151 23.33 -9.36 -32.11
N GLY A 152 23.52 -10.66 -32.32
CA GLY A 152 24.78 -11.31 -32.70
C GLY A 152 25.60 -11.86 -31.54
N ALA A 153 25.26 -11.55 -30.29
CA ALA A 153 25.91 -12.15 -29.13
C ALA A 153 25.54 -13.62 -28.93
N THR A 154 26.40 -14.38 -28.27
CA THR A 154 26.15 -15.80 -27.94
C THR A 154 26.07 -16.01 -26.44
N VAL A 155 25.08 -16.79 -26.00
CA VAL A 155 24.87 -17.16 -24.60
C VAL A 155 24.79 -18.69 -24.46
N GLY A 156 25.40 -19.24 -23.43
CA GLY A 156 25.35 -20.67 -23.12
C GLY A 156 24.18 -20.99 -22.19
N VAL A 157 23.26 -21.86 -22.59
CA VAL A 157 22.14 -22.30 -21.77
C VAL A 157 22.10 -23.82 -21.74
N GLY A 158 22.20 -24.43 -20.55
CA GLY A 158 22.13 -25.89 -20.40
C GLY A 158 23.16 -26.67 -21.24
N GLY A 159 24.34 -26.09 -21.47
CA GLY A 159 25.39 -26.69 -22.30
C GLY A 159 25.22 -26.49 -23.81
N ARG A 160 24.22 -25.72 -24.25
CA ARG A 160 24.01 -25.31 -25.65
C ARG A 160 24.34 -23.84 -25.84
N THR A 161 24.95 -23.50 -26.97
CA THR A 161 25.17 -22.10 -27.36
C THR A 161 23.99 -21.60 -28.16
N LEU A 162 23.35 -20.53 -27.69
CA LEU A 162 22.25 -19.84 -28.34
C LEU A 162 22.71 -18.45 -28.82
N THR A 163 22.17 -18.00 -29.95
CA THR A 163 22.52 -16.70 -30.56
C THR A 163 21.41 -15.69 -30.31
N VAL A 164 21.75 -14.54 -29.76
CA VAL A 164 20.83 -13.41 -29.57
C VAL A 164 20.52 -12.80 -30.94
N THR A 165 19.27 -12.83 -31.38
CA THR A 165 18.84 -12.33 -32.68
C THR A 165 18.14 -10.98 -32.61
N GLY A 166 17.58 -10.66 -31.45
CA GLY A 166 16.85 -9.43 -31.22
C GLY A 166 16.69 -9.09 -29.75
N VAL A 167 16.33 -7.84 -29.51
CA VAL A 167 15.99 -7.30 -28.20
C VAL A 167 14.51 -6.94 -28.23
N VAL A 168 13.76 -7.40 -27.23
CA VAL A 168 12.32 -7.17 -27.10
C VAL A 168 12.03 -6.49 -25.76
N PRO A 169 10.96 -5.69 -25.67
CA PRO A 169 10.56 -5.06 -24.41
C PRO A 169 9.90 -6.10 -23.50
N LEU A 170 10.70 -7.00 -22.93
CA LEU A 170 10.28 -7.93 -21.89
C LEU A 170 10.53 -7.31 -20.53
N ARG A 171 9.55 -7.47 -19.64
CA ARG A 171 9.60 -6.98 -18.27
C ARG A 171 9.42 -8.17 -17.34
N TYR A 172 10.44 -8.46 -16.53
CA TYR A 172 10.36 -9.48 -15.50
C TYR A 172 11.19 -9.01 -14.30
N GLU A 173 10.56 -8.90 -13.14
CA GLU A 173 11.19 -8.29 -11.97
C GLU A 173 12.46 -9.06 -11.56
N GLY A 174 13.59 -8.33 -11.50
CA GLY A 174 14.82 -8.76 -10.83
C GLY A 174 15.65 -9.84 -11.51
N ASN A 175 15.21 -10.41 -12.64
CA ASN A 175 15.97 -11.42 -13.39
C ASN A 175 16.25 -10.97 -14.83
N ASP A 176 17.36 -11.45 -15.38
CA ASP A 176 17.63 -11.39 -16.81
C ASP A 176 16.68 -12.34 -17.57
N MET A 177 16.25 -11.95 -18.77
CA MET A 177 15.22 -12.64 -19.56
C MET A 177 15.74 -13.06 -20.93
N LEU A 178 15.46 -14.31 -21.27
CA LEU A 178 15.61 -14.86 -22.61
C LEU A 178 14.26 -15.42 -23.08
N VAL A 179 13.98 -15.25 -24.37
CA VAL A 179 12.81 -15.89 -25.00
C VAL A 179 13.25 -16.63 -26.24
N LEU A 180 12.79 -17.86 -26.38
CA LEU A 180 13.01 -18.69 -27.56
C LEU A 180 11.68 -19.14 -28.16
N SER A 181 11.75 -19.69 -29.37
CA SER A 181 10.59 -20.32 -29.99
C SER A 181 10.14 -21.53 -29.17
N ASP A 182 8.84 -21.72 -28.99
CA ASP A 182 8.27 -22.89 -28.30
C ASP A 182 8.65 -24.25 -28.91
N ASP A 183 8.94 -24.26 -30.21
CA ASP A 183 9.45 -25.42 -30.95
C ASP A 183 10.97 -25.64 -30.78
N ASP A 184 11.70 -24.76 -30.09
CA ASP A 184 13.14 -24.90 -29.89
C ASP A 184 13.45 -26.11 -28.98
N PRO A 185 14.40 -26.99 -29.34
CA PRO A 185 14.77 -28.14 -28.50
C PRO A 185 15.35 -27.75 -27.13
N ALA A 186 15.80 -26.51 -26.92
CA ALA A 186 16.19 -25.99 -25.61
C ALA A 186 14.99 -25.72 -24.69
N ALA A 187 13.77 -25.60 -25.25
CA ALA A 187 12.53 -25.48 -24.49
C ALA A 187 12.10 -26.78 -23.79
N ALA A 188 12.60 -27.94 -24.22
CA ALA A 188 12.14 -29.25 -23.76
C ALA A 188 12.48 -29.56 -22.28
N GLY A 189 13.44 -28.84 -21.69
CA GLY A 189 13.81 -28.97 -20.27
C GLY A 189 13.10 -27.98 -19.35
N LEU A 190 12.25 -27.10 -19.89
CA LEU A 190 11.48 -26.13 -19.12
C LEU A 190 10.17 -26.76 -18.65
N SER A 191 9.75 -26.42 -17.42
CA SER A 191 8.43 -26.82 -16.94
C SER A 191 7.34 -26.18 -17.79
N GLY A 192 6.45 -27.01 -18.32
CA GLY A 192 5.23 -26.55 -18.98
C GLY A 192 4.30 -25.88 -17.96
N SER A 193 3.92 -24.63 -18.24
CA SER A 193 3.02 -23.88 -17.36
C SER A 193 1.58 -23.99 -17.83
N ARG A 194 1.33 -23.91 -19.15
CA ARG A 194 -0.04 -23.83 -19.69
C ARG A 194 -0.10 -24.07 -21.21
N ILE A 195 -1.22 -24.66 -21.67
CA ILE A 195 -1.53 -24.80 -23.10
C ILE A 195 -2.62 -23.79 -23.47
N ALA A 196 -2.37 -22.94 -24.46
CA ALA A 196 -3.33 -21.99 -25.00
C ALA A 196 -3.86 -22.45 -26.36
N VAL A 197 -5.16 -22.28 -26.60
CA VAL A 197 -5.83 -22.69 -27.84
C VAL A 197 -6.55 -21.48 -28.44
N ALA A 198 -6.29 -21.21 -29.72
CA ALA A 198 -7.00 -20.21 -30.53
C ALA A 198 -8.02 -20.89 -31.45
N GLY A 199 -9.08 -20.15 -31.81
CA GLY A 199 -10.16 -20.61 -32.67
C GLY A 199 -11.50 -20.71 -31.94
N ASP A 200 -12.46 -21.44 -32.50
CA ASP A 200 -13.79 -21.68 -31.93
C ASP A 200 -14.10 -23.19 -31.85
N PRO A 201 -13.27 -23.99 -31.13
CA PRO A 201 -13.54 -25.41 -30.95
C PRO A 201 -14.66 -25.66 -29.93
N ASP A 202 -15.34 -26.80 -30.05
CA ASP A 202 -16.26 -27.27 -29.01
C ASP A 202 -15.46 -27.59 -27.73
N PRO A 203 -15.74 -26.93 -26.58
CA PRO A 203 -15.03 -27.19 -25.32
C PRO A 203 -15.17 -28.64 -24.84
N ALA A 204 -16.27 -29.33 -25.18
CA ALA A 204 -16.42 -30.75 -24.87
C ALA A 204 -15.46 -31.63 -25.69
N ALA A 205 -15.17 -31.25 -26.93
CA ALA A 205 -14.20 -31.93 -27.77
C ALA A 205 -12.76 -31.73 -27.27
N LEU A 206 -12.42 -30.52 -26.80
CA LEU A 206 -11.14 -30.24 -26.14
C LEU A 206 -10.98 -31.08 -24.85
N ALA A 207 -12.02 -31.13 -24.02
CA ALA A 207 -12.00 -31.88 -22.76
C ALA A 207 -11.94 -33.41 -22.96
N ALA A 208 -12.39 -33.91 -24.12
CA ALA A 208 -12.33 -35.32 -24.46
C ALA A 208 -10.95 -35.79 -24.94
N VAL A 209 -10.01 -34.87 -25.21
CA VAL A 209 -8.64 -35.23 -25.61
C VAL A 209 -7.93 -35.92 -24.44
N PRO A 210 -7.41 -37.15 -24.60
CA PRO A 210 -6.83 -37.87 -23.47
C PRO A 210 -5.65 -37.12 -22.83
N GLY A 211 -5.58 -37.02 -21.51
CA GLY A 211 -4.54 -36.26 -20.81
C GLY A 211 -4.84 -34.76 -20.64
N VAL A 212 -5.99 -34.29 -21.14
CA VAL A 212 -6.57 -33.00 -20.73
C VAL A 212 -7.31 -33.20 -19.41
N GLY A 213 -6.88 -32.49 -18.38
CA GLY A 213 -7.48 -32.50 -17.04
C GLY A 213 -8.41 -31.33 -16.75
N GLY A 214 -8.52 -30.37 -17.67
CA GLY A 214 -9.48 -29.28 -17.58
C GLY A 214 -9.35 -28.29 -18.74
N VAL A 215 -10.49 -27.72 -19.13
CA VAL A 215 -10.61 -26.68 -20.16
C VAL A 215 -11.36 -25.51 -19.53
N THR A 216 -10.79 -24.32 -19.62
CA THR A 216 -11.41 -23.05 -19.20
C THR A 216 -11.38 -22.07 -20.35
N THR A 217 -12.31 -21.12 -20.37
CA THR A 217 -12.23 -20.03 -21.34
C THR A 217 -11.03 -19.15 -21.02
N ALA A 218 -10.46 -18.50 -22.04
CA ALA A 218 -9.34 -17.59 -21.86
C ALA A 218 -9.71 -16.42 -20.94
N ASP A 219 -10.94 -15.92 -21.02
CA ASP A 219 -11.43 -14.82 -20.16
C ASP A 219 -11.50 -15.25 -18.69
N GLU A 220 -12.14 -16.40 -18.39
CA GLU A 220 -12.20 -16.94 -17.02
C GLU A 220 -10.80 -17.21 -16.46
N GLN A 221 -9.87 -17.68 -17.28
CA GLN A 221 -8.50 -17.93 -16.84
C GLN A 221 -7.75 -16.63 -16.55
N ARG A 222 -7.91 -15.60 -17.39
CA ARG A 222 -7.31 -14.27 -17.14
C ARG A 222 -7.86 -13.68 -15.85
N ASP A 223 -9.16 -13.79 -15.60
CA ASP A 223 -9.78 -13.33 -14.34
C ASP A 223 -9.25 -14.11 -13.12
N ALA A 224 -9.07 -15.43 -13.25
CA ALA A 224 -8.51 -16.26 -12.18
C ALA A 224 -7.04 -15.95 -11.89
N ASP A 225 -6.21 -15.74 -12.93
CA ASP A 225 -4.81 -15.37 -12.79
C ASP A 225 -4.69 -13.99 -12.12
N LEU A 226 -5.48 -13.00 -12.58
CA LEU A 226 -5.57 -11.68 -11.98
C LEU A 226 -6.01 -11.75 -10.51
N ALA A 227 -7.02 -12.56 -10.20
CA ALA A 227 -7.47 -12.76 -8.82
C ALA A 227 -6.36 -13.36 -7.95
N SER A 228 -5.63 -14.36 -8.45
CA SER A 228 -4.53 -15.00 -7.71
C SER A 228 -3.33 -14.06 -7.48
N ALA A 229 -2.93 -13.30 -8.51
CA ALA A 229 -1.86 -12.31 -8.41
C ALA A 229 -2.25 -11.16 -7.47
N SER A 230 -3.51 -10.74 -7.51
CA SER A 230 -4.01 -9.69 -6.63
C SER A 230 -4.12 -10.14 -5.17
N ALA A 231 -4.33 -11.44 -4.88
CA ALA A 231 -4.48 -11.94 -3.51
C ALA A 231 -3.22 -11.72 -2.64
N SER A 232 -2.03 -12.00 -3.17
CA SER A 232 -0.77 -11.77 -2.44
C SER A 232 -0.51 -10.27 -2.22
N ALA A 233 -0.79 -9.45 -3.24
CA ALA A 233 -0.71 -8.01 -3.13
C ALA A 233 -1.71 -7.49 -2.09
N ASP A 234 -2.95 -7.95 -2.11
CA ASP A 234 -4.00 -7.52 -1.20
C ASP A 234 -3.69 -7.86 0.26
N ALA A 235 -3.02 -8.99 0.54
CA ALA A 235 -2.54 -9.29 1.89
C ALA A 235 -1.48 -8.28 2.38
N LEU A 236 -0.48 -7.97 1.55
CA LEU A 236 0.53 -6.95 1.87
C LEU A 236 -0.09 -5.56 2.04
N LEU A 237 -1.02 -5.21 1.17
CA LEU A 237 -1.73 -3.93 1.17
C LEU A 237 -2.67 -3.80 2.37
N ALA A 238 -3.34 -4.88 2.76
CA ALA A 238 -4.12 -4.94 3.99
C ALA A 238 -3.22 -4.68 5.20
N GLY A 239 -2.03 -5.28 5.26
CA GLY A 239 -1.03 -4.97 6.29
C GLY A 239 -0.64 -3.49 6.31
N LEU A 240 -0.35 -2.91 5.15
CA LEU A 240 0.03 -1.50 5.03
C LEU A 240 -1.10 -0.55 5.46
N SER A 241 -2.36 -0.92 5.23
CA SER A 241 -3.53 -0.14 5.64
C SER A 241 -3.63 0.03 7.16
N VAL A 242 -3.19 -0.97 7.93
CA VAL A 242 -3.13 -0.91 9.39
C VAL A 242 -2.13 0.15 9.84
N PHE A 243 -0.94 0.19 9.22
CA PHE A 243 0.06 1.22 9.51
C PHE A 243 -0.41 2.62 9.12
N VAL A 244 -1.15 2.77 8.01
CA VAL A 244 -1.78 4.04 7.62
C VAL A 244 -2.79 4.48 8.68
N GLY A 245 -3.66 3.57 9.13
CA GLY A 245 -4.60 3.84 10.22
C GLY A 245 -3.91 4.29 11.50
N LEU A 246 -2.83 3.59 11.88
CA LEU A 246 -2.01 3.92 13.04
C LEU A 246 -1.40 5.34 12.94
N ALA A 247 -0.81 5.67 11.79
CA ALA A 247 -0.23 6.97 11.53
C ALA A 247 -1.27 8.10 11.60
N LEU A 248 -2.47 7.89 11.05
CA LEU A 248 -3.55 8.87 11.09
C LEU A 248 -4.03 9.15 12.51
N VAL A 249 -4.19 8.13 13.35
CA VAL A 249 -4.63 8.38 14.72
C VAL A 249 -3.51 8.98 15.57
N ALA A 250 -2.25 8.56 15.37
CA ALA A 250 -1.11 9.23 15.99
C ALA A 250 -1.10 10.74 15.65
N ALA A 251 -1.29 11.09 14.37
CA ALA A 251 -1.44 12.46 13.94
C ALA A 251 -2.64 13.16 14.62
N ALA A 252 -3.80 12.51 14.70
CA ALA A 252 -4.98 13.06 15.37
C ALA A 252 -4.71 13.37 16.86
N VAL A 253 -3.98 12.50 17.56
CA VAL A 253 -3.59 12.71 18.97
C VAL A 253 -2.66 13.90 19.12
N VAL A 254 -1.65 14.00 18.25
CA VAL A 254 -0.69 15.12 18.24
C VAL A 254 -1.42 16.43 17.94
N VAL A 255 -2.30 16.44 16.94
CA VAL A 255 -3.14 17.59 16.56
C VAL A 255 -4.02 18.02 17.73
N ALA A 256 -4.78 17.09 18.33
CA ALA A 256 -5.67 17.38 19.46
C ALA A 256 -4.90 17.93 20.67
N SER A 257 -3.73 17.37 20.95
CA SER A 257 -2.86 17.82 22.04
C SER A 257 -2.32 19.22 21.77
N THR A 258 -1.94 19.50 20.53
CA THR A 258 -1.41 20.80 20.13
C THR A 258 -2.49 21.87 20.17
N PHE A 259 -3.68 21.63 19.63
CA PHE A 259 -4.80 22.58 19.72
C PHE A 259 -5.20 22.86 21.17
N ARG A 260 -5.19 21.86 22.04
CA ARG A 260 -5.39 22.08 23.48
C ARG A 260 -4.37 23.05 24.08
N ILE A 261 -3.08 22.85 23.79
CA ILE A 261 -2.00 23.71 24.29
C ILE A 261 -2.14 25.13 23.76
N VAL A 262 -2.45 25.27 22.46
CA VAL A 262 -2.62 26.57 21.80
C VAL A 262 -3.79 27.34 22.37
N LEU A 263 -4.94 26.68 22.52
CA LEU A 263 -6.13 27.31 23.08
C LEU A 263 -5.92 27.73 24.54
N ALA A 264 -5.20 26.92 25.32
CA ALA A 264 -4.83 27.27 26.69
C ALA A 264 -3.95 28.53 26.78
N ARG A 265 -3.04 28.74 25.80
CA ARG A 265 -2.23 29.97 25.72
C ARG A 265 -3.03 31.18 25.27
N ARG A 266 -4.02 31.00 24.38
CA ARG A 266 -4.88 32.08 23.85
C ARG A 266 -6.13 32.35 24.66
N THR A 267 -6.30 31.71 25.82
CA THR A 267 -7.53 31.84 26.62
C THR A 267 -7.84 33.30 27.00
N ARG A 268 -6.82 34.13 27.26
CA ARG A 268 -7.00 35.57 27.54
C ARG A 268 -7.46 36.36 26.30
N GLU A 269 -6.85 36.15 25.15
CA GLU A 269 -7.25 36.80 23.89
C GLU A 269 -8.69 36.42 23.49
N LEU A 270 -9.03 35.13 23.62
CA LEU A 270 -10.37 34.62 23.35
C LEU A 270 -11.40 35.16 24.36
N ALA A 271 -11.02 35.33 25.64
CA ALA A 271 -11.88 35.96 26.62
C ALA A 271 -12.13 37.44 26.31
N LEU A 272 -11.10 38.19 25.90
CA LEU A 272 -11.22 39.59 25.49
C LEU A 272 -12.13 39.76 24.25
N LEU A 273 -11.97 38.91 23.23
CA LEU A 273 -12.86 38.92 22.06
C LEU A 273 -14.33 38.69 22.44
N ARG A 274 -14.59 37.89 23.48
CA ARG A 274 -15.95 37.65 23.99
C ARG A 274 -16.48 38.81 24.82
N CYS A 275 -15.62 39.56 25.50
CA CYS A 275 -16.01 40.82 26.16
C CYS A 275 -16.45 41.89 25.14
N VAL A 276 -15.92 41.84 23.92
CA VAL A 276 -16.31 42.74 22.81
C VAL A 276 -17.49 42.18 21.98
N GLY A 277 -18.11 41.07 22.41
CA GLY A 277 -19.36 40.54 21.83
C GLY A 277 -19.22 39.31 20.93
N ALA A 278 -18.04 38.68 20.81
CA ALA A 278 -17.90 37.47 20.01
C ALA A 278 -18.69 36.28 20.60
N SER A 279 -19.47 35.60 19.75
CA SER A 279 -20.24 34.41 20.12
C SER A 279 -19.37 33.16 20.28
N ARG A 280 -19.86 32.18 21.08
CA ARG A 280 -19.22 30.86 21.26
C ARG A 280 -18.92 30.15 19.92
N GLY A 281 -19.87 30.28 18.98
CA GLY A 281 -19.78 29.65 17.66
C GLY A 281 -18.80 30.35 16.72
N GLN A 282 -18.54 31.65 16.86
CA GLN A 282 -17.53 32.35 16.07
C GLN A 282 -16.11 31.93 16.47
N VAL A 283 -15.86 31.77 17.78
CA VAL A 283 -14.57 31.25 18.27
C VAL A 283 -14.34 29.82 17.78
N ALA A 284 -15.31 28.93 17.95
CA ALA A 284 -15.18 27.55 17.47
C ALA A 284 -14.97 27.47 15.95
N ARG A 285 -15.73 28.24 15.15
CA ARG A 285 -15.57 28.27 13.69
C ARG A 285 -14.20 28.78 13.26
N SER A 286 -13.62 29.75 13.96
CA SER A 286 -12.26 30.25 13.64
C SER A 286 -11.19 29.18 13.83
N VAL A 287 -11.29 28.39 14.92
CA VAL A 287 -10.35 27.29 15.20
C VAL A 287 -10.53 26.16 14.21
N LEU A 288 -11.78 25.82 13.85
CA LEU A 288 -12.07 24.79 12.84
C LEU A 288 -11.58 25.22 11.45
N ALA A 289 -11.72 26.50 11.08
CA ALA A 289 -11.19 27.02 9.82
C ALA A 289 -9.65 26.91 9.76
N GLU A 290 -8.98 27.16 10.88
CA GLU A 290 -7.52 26.97 10.96
C GLU A 290 -7.15 25.48 10.87
N ALA A 291 -7.93 24.58 11.46
CA ALA A 291 -7.74 23.14 11.34
C ALA A 291 -7.93 22.65 9.89
N VAL A 292 -8.96 23.13 9.18
CA VAL A 292 -9.17 22.83 7.75
C VAL A 292 -7.96 23.27 6.93
N LEU A 293 -7.51 24.51 7.10
CA LEU A 293 -6.38 25.05 6.33
C LEU A 293 -5.10 24.25 6.63
N THR A 294 -4.85 23.94 7.90
CA THR A 294 -3.68 23.15 8.30
C THR A 294 -3.71 21.75 7.69
N GLY A 295 -4.87 21.08 7.73
CA GLY A 295 -5.04 19.75 7.16
C GLY A 295 -4.90 19.73 5.64
N LEU A 296 -5.44 20.72 4.94
CA LEU A 296 -5.28 20.84 3.48
C LEU A 296 -3.84 21.11 3.07
N VAL A 297 -3.16 22.07 3.72
CA VAL A 297 -1.76 22.41 3.39
C VAL A 297 -0.83 21.23 3.70
N ALA A 298 -0.99 20.61 4.87
CA ALA A 298 -0.23 19.43 5.23
C ALA A 298 -0.55 18.23 4.33
N GLY A 299 -1.82 18.08 3.94
CA GLY A 299 -2.27 17.00 3.07
C GLY A 299 -1.68 17.12 1.66
N VAL A 300 -1.79 18.30 1.04
CA VAL A 300 -1.19 18.58 -0.27
C VAL A 300 0.32 18.42 -0.23
N GLY A 301 0.97 18.98 0.80
CA GLY A 301 2.41 18.83 0.98
C GLY A 301 2.84 17.37 1.16
N GLY A 302 2.08 16.60 1.93
CA GLY A 302 2.35 15.18 2.13
C GLY A 302 2.15 14.35 0.86
N ALA A 303 1.09 14.59 0.09
CA ALA A 303 0.87 13.93 -1.19
C ALA A 303 1.97 14.27 -2.21
N ALA A 304 2.38 15.54 -2.29
CA ALA A 304 3.47 15.97 -3.16
C ALA A 304 4.80 15.32 -2.76
N LEU A 305 5.11 15.24 -1.47
CA LEU A 305 6.29 14.55 -0.95
C LEU A 305 6.26 13.04 -1.21
N ALA A 306 5.08 12.41 -1.14
CA ALA A 306 4.94 10.99 -1.48
C ALA A 306 5.19 10.73 -2.98
N VAL A 307 4.67 11.58 -3.86
CA VAL A 307 4.95 11.50 -5.31
C VAL A 307 6.45 11.71 -5.59
N ALA A 308 7.04 12.75 -5.01
CA ALA A 308 8.48 13.01 -5.15
C ALA A 308 9.34 11.87 -4.59
N GLY A 309 8.94 11.30 -3.45
CA GLY A 309 9.57 10.12 -2.85
C GLY A 309 9.46 8.89 -3.74
N GLY A 310 8.30 8.66 -4.36
CA GLY A 310 8.10 7.58 -5.33
C GLY A 310 9.04 7.69 -6.53
N TRP A 311 9.15 8.88 -7.13
CA TRP A 311 10.13 9.15 -8.19
C TRP A 311 11.58 8.93 -7.73
N ALA A 312 11.93 9.38 -6.52
CA ALA A 312 13.27 9.20 -5.97
C ALA A 312 13.59 7.71 -5.76
N VAL A 313 12.65 6.91 -5.26
CA VAL A 313 12.82 5.47 -5.10
C VAL A 313 13.04 4.80 -6.46
N LEU A 314 12.23 5.12 -7.47
CA LEU A 314 12.39 4.55 -8.81
C LEU A 314 13.70 4.97 -9.47
N ALA A 315 14.17 6.20 -9.25
CA ALA A 315 15.47 6.64 -9.75
C ALA A 315 16.63 5.84 -9.12
N VAL A 316 16.53 5.51 -7.83
CA VAL A 316 17.52 4.67 -7.13
C VAL A 316 17.45 3.22 -7.62
N VAL A 317 16.25 2.68 -7.85
CA VAL A 317 16.06 1.33 -8.40
C VAL A 317 16.62 1.25 -9.83
N GLY A 318 16.29 2.20 -10.70
CA GLY A 318 16.81 2.25 -12.06
C GLY A 318 18.33 2.41 -12.11
N ALA A 319 18.92 3.20 -11.20
CA ALA A 319 20.37 3.30 -11.07
C ALA A 319 21.06 2.01 -10.60
N SER A 320 20.30 1.09 -9.99
CA SER A 320 20.80 -0.22 -9.54
C SER A 320 20.77 -1.27 -10.66
N GLY A 321 20.40 -0.89 -11.88
CA GLY A 321 20.33 -1.79 -13.05
C GLY A 321 19.13 -2.73 -13.02
N THR A 322 18.15 -2.48 -12.15
CA THR A 322 16.87 -3.18 -12.12
C THR A 322 15.83 -2.39 -12.91
N ASP A 323 15.05 -3.06 -13.74
CA ASP A 323 13.90 -2.43 -14.40
C ASP A 323 12.93 -1.93 -13.33
N ALA A 324 12.75 -0.61 -13.26
CA ALA A 324 11.87 0.02 -12.29
C ALA A 324 10.46 0.12 -12.90
N PRO A 325 9.39 -0.27 -12.16
CA PRO A 325 8.03 -0.16 -12.68
C PRO A 325 7.67 1.32 -12.94
N ALA A 326 6.78 1.55 -13.90
CA ALA A 326 6.32 2.91 -14.19
C ALA A 326 5.51 3.44 -13.00
N LEU A 327 5.86 4.62 -12.47
CA LEU A 327 5.15 5.20 -11.34
C LEU A 327 3.68 5.48 -11.72
N VAL A 328 2.75 4.73 -11.14
CA VAL A 328 1.32 5.01 -11.30
C VAL A 328 0.89 6.00 -10.22
N VAL A 329 0.51 7.21 -10.64
CA VAL A 329 0.03 8.26 -9.74
C VAL A 329 -1.50 8.36 -9.80
N PRO A 330 -2.24 7.73 -8.87
CA PRO A 330 -3.71 7.76 -8.88
C PRO A 330 -4.23 9.09 -8.31
N TRP A 331 -4.27 10.14 -9.13
CA TRP A 331 -4.67 11.49 -8.72
C TRP A 331 -5.99 11.55 -7.93
N GLY A 332 -6.98 10.73 -8.31
CA GLY A 332 -8.26 10.64 -7.59
C GLY A 332 -8.10 10.09 -6.17
N ARG A 333 -7.28 9.05 -5.96
CA ARG A 333 -7.02 8.50 -4.62
C ARG A 333 -6.16 9.44 -3.78
N LEU A 334 -5.20 10.13 -4.40
CA LEU A 334 -4.40 11.16 -3.73
C LEU A 334 -5.26 12.33 -3.24
N ALA A 335 -6.23 12.79 -4.05
CA ALA A 335 -7.21 13.78 -3.61
C ALA A 335 -8.01 13.27 -2.39
N GLY A 336 -8.36 11.97 -2.38
CA GLY A 336 -8.94 11.28 -1.23
C GLY A 336 -8.06 11.36 0.03
N CYS A 337 -6.75 11.12 -0.08
CA CYS A 337 -5.81 11.26 1.05
C CYS A 337 -5.76 12.69 1.60
N VAL A 338 -5.75 13.70 0.73
CA VAL A 338 -5.77 15.12 1.13
C VAL A 338 -7.06 15.47 1.86
N LEU A 339 -8.20 15.02 1.35
CA LEU A 339 -9.50 15.22 1.99
C LEU A 339 -9.55 14.53 3.35
N LEU A 340 -9.06 13.30 3.44
CA LEU A 340 -8.98 12.55 4.69
C LEU A 340 -8.12 13.27 5.74
N ALA A 341 -6.97 13.81 5.34
CA ALA A 341 -6.10 14.60 6.21
C ALA A 341 -6.83 15.83 6.78
N ALA A 342 -7.59 16.55 5.94
CA ALA A 342 -8.41 17.69 6.38
C ALA A 342 -9.50 17.25 7.37
N VAL A 343 -10.24 16.18 7.06
CA VAL A 343 -11.30 15.64 7.92
C VAL A 343 -10.75 15.21 9.29
N VAL A 344 -9.66 14.43 9.31
CA VAL A 344 -9.02 13.96 10.55
C VAL A 344 -8.54 15.14 11.40
N THR A 345 -7.93 16.15 10.77
CA THR A 345 -7.45 17.35 11.46
C THR A 345 -8.60 18.13 12.11
N VAL A 346 -9.72 18.26 11.40
CA VAL A 346 -10.93 18.93 11.91
C VAL A 346 -11.55 18.14 13.07
N LEU A 347 -11.70 16.83 12.94
CA LEU A 347 -12.23 15.96 13.99
C LEU A 347 -11.37 16.03 15.26
N ALA A 348 -10.05 16.02 15.10
CA ALA A 348 -9.10 16.17 16.21
C ALA A 348 -9.21 17.55 16.89
N ALA A 349 -9.49 18.61 16.13
CA ALA A 349 -9.65 19.97 16.62
C ALA A 349 -11.04 20.25 17.23
N LEU A 350 -12.05 19.42 16.97
CA LEU A 350 -13.44 19.67 17.36
C LEU A 350 -13.62 19.75 18.88
N ALA A 351 -13.13 18.75 19.61
CA ALA A 351 -13.22 18.72 21.07
C ALA A 351 -12.53 19.93 21.74
N PRO A 352 -11.27 20.31 21.40
CA PRO A 352 -10.67 21.52 21.95
C PRO A 352 -11.38 22.80 21.50
N ALA A 353 -11.82 22.92 20.24
CA ALA A 353 -12.55 24.09 19.75
C ALA A 353 -13.87 24.33 20.52
N LEU A 354 -14.64 23.27 20.75
CA LEU A 354 -15.86 23.33 21.56
C LEU A 354 -15.57 23.69 23.02
N ALA A 355 -14.48 23.19 23.58
CA ALA A 355 -14.08 23.50 24.95
C ALA A 355 -13.74 24.99 25.12
N ALA A 356 -13.00 25.60 24.18
CA ALA A 356 -12.70 27.03 24.21
C ALA A 356 -13.95 27.91 24.11
N GLY A 357 -14.95 27.48 23.33
CA GLY A 357 -16.24 28.17 23.27
C GLY A 357 -17.06 28.08 24.58
N ARG A 358 -16.82 27.08 25.43
CA ARG A 358 -17.60 26.86 26.66
C ARG A 358 -16.96 27.45 27.92
N THR A 359 -15.65 27.74 27.92
CA THR A 359 -14.97 28.36 29.07
C THR A 359 -15.51 29.77 29.38
N PRO A 360 -16.03 30.02 30.61
CA PRO A 360 -16.54 31.34 31.01
C PRO A 360 -15.41 32.39 31.15
N PRO A 361 -15.61 33.65 30.71
CA PRO A 361 -14.59 34.71 30.77
C PRO A 361 -14.07 35.02 32.18
N VAL A 362 -14.94 34.93 33.19
CA VAL A 362 -14.61 35.23 34.60
C VAL A 362 -13.63 34.21 35.19
N VAL A 363 -13.70 32.95 34.76
CA VAL A 363 -12.74 31.91 35.16
C VAL A 363 -11.38 32.13 34.51
N ALA A 364 -11.34 32.64 33.27
CA ALA A 364 -10.08 32.89 32.56
C ALA A 364 -9.27 34.07 33.12
N LEU A 365 -9.94 35.04 33.76
CA LEU A 365 -9.30 36.18 34.43
C LEU A 365 -8.89 35.86 35.87
N GLY A 366 -9.63 34.99 36.59
CA GLY A 366 -9.29 34.57 37.96
C GLY A 366 -8.39 33.33 38.09
N ALA A 367 -8.22 32.51 37.03
CA ALA A 367 -7.49 31.25 37.11
C ALA A 367 -5.97 31.36 36.91
N ALA A 368 -5.37 32.55 36.98
CA ALA A 368 -3.90 32.66 37.03
C ALA A 368 -3.32 31.95 38.28
N ASP A 369 -4.11 31.80 39.35
CA ASP A 369 -3.67 31.20 40.62
C ASP A 369 -4.24 29.79 40.91
N ALA A 370 -5.12 29.24 40.05
CA ALA A 370 -5.75 27.95 40.28
C ALA A 370 -5.50 26.96 39.14
N THR A 371 -4.26 26.47 39.03
CA THR A 371 -3.89 25.29 38.21
C THR A 371 -4.45 23.98 38.81
N GLY A 372 -5.77 23.91 38.95
CA GLY A 372 -6.50 22.69 39.26
C GLY A 372 -7.29 22.24 38.05
N ALA A 373 -6.63 21.62 37.07
CA ALA A 373 -7.30 20.99 35.94
C ALA A 373 -8.27 19.91 36.47
N ARG A 374 -9.57 20.24 36.63
CA ARG A 374 -10.60 19.26 37.00
C ARG A 374 -10.49 18.05 36.07
N ALA A 375 -10.27 16.88 36.67
CA ALA A 375 -10.17 15.62 35.95
C ALA A 375 -11.39 15.45 35.01
N PRO A 376 -11.21 15.08 33.73
CA PRO A 376 -12.32 14.65 32.92
C PRO A 376 -12.87 13.40 33.58
N ARG A 377 -14.19 13.36 33.72
CA ARG A 377 -14.91 12.27 34.37
C ARG A 377 -14.52 10.95 33.70
N ALA A 378 -13.71 10.13 34.37
CA ALA A 378 -13.41 8.75 33.96
C ALA A 378 -14.70 7.99 33.59
N ARG A 379 -15.79 8.34 34.28
CA ARG A 379 -17.18 7.92 34.03
C ARG A 379 -17.70 8.10 32.60
N VAL A 380 -17.12 8.98 31.78
CA VAL A 380 -17.54 9.18 30.37
C VAL A 380 -16.53 8.59 29.38
N ARG A 381 -15.23 8.59 29.71
CA ARG A 381 -14.18 8.11 28.80
C ARG A 381 -14.02 6.59 28.77
N LEU A 382 -14.16 5.94 29.93
CA LEU A 382 -14.11 4.48 30.04
C LEU A 382 -15.24 3.77 29.27
N PRO A 383 -16.53 4.17 29.40
CA PRO A 383 -17.58 3.52 28.62
C PRO A 383 -17.44 3.80 27.12
N LEU A 384 -16.91 4.98 26.72
CA LEU A 384 -16.67 5.28 25.31
C LEU A 384 -15.56 4.41 24.71
N ALA A 385 -14.46 4.21 25.46
CA ALA A 385 -13.38 3.30 25.05
C ALA A 385 -13.86 1.84 25.03
N ALA A 386 -14.66 1.43 26.01
CA ALA A 386 -15.24 0.09 26.04
C ALA A 386 -16.21 -0.14 24.85
N LEU A 387 -17.07 0.82 24.53
CA LEU A 387 -17.96 0.77 23.37
C LEU A 387 -17.16 0.69 22.06
N ALA A 388 -16.09 1.48 21.93
CA ALA A 388 -15.22 1.42 20.75
C ALA A 388 -14.50 0.07 20.62
N LEU A 389 -14.07 -0.55 21.72
CA LEU A 389 -13.50 -1.91 21.71
C LEU A 389 -14.54 -2.97 21.35
N LEU A 390 -15.77 -2.85 21.85
CA LEU A 390 -16.86 -3.76 21.50
C LEU A 390 -17.24 -3.64 20.02
N ALA A 391 -17.34 -2.42 19.51
CA ALA A 391 -17.57 -2.17 18.08
C ALA A 391 -16.42 -2.72 17.23
N ALA A 392 -15.18 -2.54 17.67
CA ALA A 392 -14.02 -3.12 16.99
C ALA A 392 -14.06 -4.65 16.96
N GLY A 393 -14.35 -5.29 18.09
CA GLY A 393 -14.48 -6.74 18.16
C GLY A 393 -15.59 -7.28 17.27
N GLY A 394 -16.74 -6.60 17.23
CA GLY A 394 -17.86 -6.94 16.34
C GLY A 394 -17.49 -6.80 14.86
N LEU A 395 -16.82 -5.70 14.49
CA LEU A 395 -16.37 -5.49 13.10
C LEU A 395 -15.28 -6.48 12.69
N ALA A 396 -14.39 -6.86 13.60
CA ALA A 396 -13.38 -7.88 13.34
C ALA A 396 -14.03 -9.27 13.15
N ALA A 397 -15.05 -9.62 13.93
CA ALA A 397 -15.79 -10.87 13.74
C ALA A 397 -16.51 -10.90 12.38
N VAL A 398 -17.20 -9.81 12.02
CA VAL A 398 -17.86 -9.69 10.70
C VAL A 398 -16.83 -9.71 9.57
N ALA A 399 -15.68 -9.08 9.73
CA ALA A 399 -14.62 -9.07 8.72
C ALA A 399 -14.13 -10.47 8.34
N VAL A 400 -14.17 -11.44 9.27
CA VAL A 400 -13.78 -12.84 9.03
C VAL A 400 -14.88 -13.65 8.32
N GLU A 401 -16.14 -13.25 8.49
CA GLU A 401 -17.30 -13.95 7.89
C GLU A 401 -17.71 -13.39 6.52
N VAL A 402 -17.23 -12.21 6.15
CA VAL A 402 -17.59 -11.57 4.88
C VAL A 402 -16.83 -12.25 3.74
N GLY A 403 -17.58 -12.85 2.80
CA GLY A 403 -17.02 -13.51 1.62
C GLY A 403 -16.40 -12.56 0.58
N ASP A 404 -16.68 -11.26 0.66
CA ASP A 404 -16.05 -10.23 -0.17
C ASP A 404 -14.74 -9.73 0.46
N ALA A 405 -13.61 -9.96 -0.23
CA ALA A 405 -12.28 -9.63 0.27
C ALA A 405 -12.09 -8.11 0.49
N LEU A 406 -12.71 -7.27 -0.35
CA LEU A 406 -12.65 -5.82 -0.21
C LEU A 406 -13.41 -5.33 1.02
N ALA A 407 -14.63 -5.83 1.23
CA ALA A 407 -15.41 -5.51 2.41
C ALA A 407 -14.76 -6.06 3.70
N GLY A 408 -14.24 -7.29 3.68
CA GLY A 408 -13.54 -7.91 4.82
C GLY A 408 -12.31 -7.11 5.24
N THR A 409 -11.44 -6.74 4.29
CA THR A 409 -10.26 -5.92 4.56
C THR A 409 -10.60 -4.52 5.06
N ALA A 410 -11.63 -3.88 4.49
CA ALA A 410 -12.11 -2.58 4.95
C ALA A 410 -12.64 -2.63 6.40
N LEU A 411 -13.39 -3.67 6.75
CA LEU A 411 -13.93 -3.88 8.10
C LEU A 411 -12.82 -4.18 9.11
N ALA A 412 -11.81 -4.97 8.73
CA ALA A 412 -10.62 -5.24 9.53
C ALA A 412 -9.79 -3.96 9.78
N ALA A 413 -9.61 -3.12 8.76
CA ALA A 413 -8.96 -1.82 8.92
C ALA A 413 -9.76 -0.90 9.87
N LEU A 414 -11.09 -0.89 9.76
CA LEU A 414 -11.96 -0.11 10.64
C LEU A 414 -11.90 -0.59 12.10
N SER A 415 -11.85 -1.92 12.31
CA SER A 415 -11.74 -2.50 13.64
C SER A 415 -10.41 -2.12 14.30
N GLY A 416 -9.28 -2.23 13.56
CA GLY A 416 -7.97 -1.79 14.04
C GLY A 416 -7.94 -0.31 14.42
N LEU A 417 -8.55 0.55 13.59
CA LEU A 417 -8.69 1.98 13.87
C LEU A 417 -9.48 2.25 15.16
N LEU A 418 -10.55 1.50 15.40
CA LEU A 418 -11.37 1.60 16.61
C LEU A 418 -10.65 1.10 17.86
N VAL A 419 -9.91 -0.03 17.78
CA VAL A 419 -9.06 -0.50 18.88
C VAL A 419 -8.04 0.58 19.24
N PHE A 420 -7.39 1.16 18.24
CA PHE A 420 -6.40 2.19 18.48
C PHE A 420 -7.02 3.47 19.07
N ALA A 421 -8.18 3.92 18.54
CA ALA A 421 -8.93 5.03 19.11
C ALA A 421 -9.33 4.76 20.58
N ALA A 422 -9.74 3.54 20.89
CA ALA A 422 -10.05 3.13 22.26
C ALA A 422 -8.82 3.15 23.17
N LEU A 423 -7.68 2.65 22.70
CA LEU A 423 -6.39 2.70 23.40
C LEU A 423 -5.96 4.13 23.67
N VAL A 424 -6.12 5.05 22.73
CA VAL A 424 -5.82 6.48 22.92
C VAL A 424 -6.73 7.11 23.99
N VAL A 425 -8.03 6.81 23.95
CA VAL A 425 -9.00 7.33 24.92
C VAL A 425 -8.74 6.74 26.31
N ALA A 426 -8.38 5.46 26.38
CA ALA A 426 -8.08 4.71 27.60
C ALA A 426 -6.64 4.90 28.11
N GLY A 427 -5.73 5.38 27.28
CA GLY A 427 -4.27 5.41 27.52
C GLY A 427 -3.85 6.03 28.86
N PRO A 428 -4.41 7.19 29.27
CA PRO A 428 -4.12 7.75 30.60
C PRO A 428 -4.53 6.82 31.76
N PHE A 429 -5.59 6.02 31.57
CA PHE A 429 -6.05 5.04 32.55
C PHE A 429 -5.18 3.79 32.53
N VAL A 430 -4.81 3.27 31.36
CA VAL A 430 -3.90 2.14 31.19
C VAL A 430 -2.56 2.44 31.86
N VAL A 431 -1.95 3.59 31.56
CA VAL A 431 -0.69 4.01 32.20
C VAL A 431 -0.85 4.19 33.70
N SER A 432 -1.99 4.75 34.16
CA SER A 432 -2.26 4.85 35.60
C SER A 432 -2.48 3.49 36.28
N GLY A 433 -3.07 2.52 35.58
CA GLY A 433 -3.32 1.16 36.05
C GLY A 433 -2.04 0.35 36.13
N VAL A 434 -1.24 0.35 35.07
CA VAL A 434 0.11 -0.25 35.04
C VAL A 434 0.99 0.39 36.12
N ALA A 435 0.98 1.72 36.25
CA ALA A 435 1.72 2.40 37.32
C ALA A 435 1.20 2.05 38.74
N ARG A 436 -0.06 1.65 38.91
CA ARG A 436 -0.57 1.10 40.19
C ARG A 436 -0.12 -0.34 40.41
N ALA A 437 -0.15 -1.18 39.39
CA ALA A 437 0.27 -2.58 39.47
C ALA A 437 1.78 -2.71 39.73
N VAL A 438 2.57 -1.83 39.13
CA VAL A 438 4.04 -1.79 39.27
C VAL A 438 4.48 -1.02 40.53
N ALA A 439 3.64 -0.14 41.07
CA ALA A 439 3.93 0.61 42.31
C ALA A 439 4.45 -0.27 43.47
N PRO A 440 3.84 -1.40 43.86
CA PRO A 440 4.33 -2.20 44.99
C PRO A 440 5.75 -2.74 44.79
N LEU A 441 6.17 -2.99 43.54
CA LEU A 441 7.51 -3.50 43.22
C LEU A 441 8.58 -2.40 43.29
N VAL A 442 8.27 -1.22 42.73
CA VAL A 442 9.28 -0.17 42.52
C VAL A 442 9.23 0.92 43.59
N ALA A 443 8.11 1.09 44.30
CA ALA A 443 7.97 2.09 45.37
C ALA A 443 8.77 1.75 46.64
N ARG A 444 9.38 0.56 46.70
CA ARG A 444 10.35 0.17 47.73
C ARG A 444 11.62 1.04 47.71
N TRP A 445 11.91 1.72 46.60
CA TRP A 445 13.11 2.54 46.41
C TRP A 445 12.73 4.01 46.29
N ALA A 446 13.51 4.93 46.89
CA ALA A 446 13.22 6.36 46.86
C ALA A 446 13.07 6.95 45.43
N PRO A 447 13.92 6.59 44.44
CA PRO A 447 13.73 7.00 43.04
C PRO A 447 12.45 6.42 42.42
N GLY A 448 12.10 5.17 42.75
CA GLY A 448 10.90 4.50 42.25
C GLY A 448 9.60 5.14 42.74
N ARG A 449 9.59 5.63 43.99
CA ARG A 449 8.48 6.43 44.54
C ARG A 449 8.28 7.75 43.78
N ILE A 450 9.37 8.42 43.42
CA ILE A 450 9.34 9.66 42.64
C ILE A 450 8.88 9.37 41.21
N ALA A 451 9.36 8.28 40.59
CA ALA A 451 8.96 7.85 39.26
C ALA A 451 7.45 7.51 39.18
N VAL A 452 6.91 6.75 40.13
CA VAL A 452 5.47 6.43 40.22
C VAL A 452 4.64 7.70 40.49
N GLY A 453 5.14 8.60 41.33
CA GLY A 453 4.50 9.90 41.59
C GLY A 453 4.43 10.79 40.34
N ASN A 454 5.51 10.83 39.55
CA ASN A 454 5.57 11.55 38.28
C ASN A 454 4.73 10.89 37.19
N ALA A 455 4.73 9.56 37.08
CA ALA A 455 3.88 8.83 36.14
C ALA A 455 2.39 9.05 36.41
N ARG A 456 1.98 9.12 37.68
CA ARG A 456 0.60 9.44 38.07
C ARG A 456 0.21 10.89 37.76
N ARG A 457 1.11 11.87 38.03
CA ARG A 457 0.86 13.30 37.81
C ARG A 457 0.95 13.74 36.36
N MET A 458 1.91 13.20 35.61
CA MET A 458 2.20 13.54 34.21
C MET A 458 1.52 12.57 33.21
N SER A 459 0.66 11.67 33.69
CA SER A 459 0.03 10.55 32.97
C SER A 459 -0.50 10.89 31.58
N ARG A 460 -1.00 12.11 31.35
CA ARG A 460 -1.54 12.50 30.02
C ARG A 460 -0.49 12.86 28.98
N ARG A 461 0.65 13.41 29.38
CA ARG A 461 1.72 13.79 28.44
C ARG A 461 2.62 12.61 28.14
N THR A 462 2.93 11.81 29.17
CA THR A 462 3.79 10.64 29.04
C THR A 462 3.06 9.51 28.32
N ALA A 463 1.79 9.21 28.63
CA ALA A 463 1.06 8.12 27.96
C ALA A 463 0.97 8.30 26.43
N ALA A 464 0.61 9.50 25.95
CA ALA A 464 0.48 9.73 24.51
C ALA A 464 1.83 9.61 23.77
N MET A 465 2.93 10.06 24.38
CA MET A 465 4.28 9.93 23.82
C MET A 465 4.78 8.48 23.88
N THR A 466 4.61 7.82 25.02
CA THR A 466 5.11 6.46 25.25
C THR A 466 4.36 5.42 24.43
N THR A 467 3.04 5.55 24.25
CA THR A 467 2.25 4.64 23.40
C THR A 467 2.65 4.72 21.92
N VAL A 468 2.98 5.93 21.43
CA VAL A 468 3.48 6.11 20.06
C VAL A 468 4.90 5.55 19.92
N LEU A 469 5.77 5.77 20.92
CA LEU A 469 7.15 5.27 20.90
C LEU A 469 7.24 3.74 21.02
N SER A 470 6.39 3.11 21.84
CA SER A 470 6.41 1.66 22.06
C SER A 470 5.92 0.85 20.87
N LEU A 471 5.15 1.46 19.97
CA LEU A 471 4.63 0.84 18.76
C LEU A 471 5.51 1.07 17.53
N GLY A 472 6.49 1.98 17.59
CA GLY A 472 7.47 2.15 16.51
C GLY A 472 8.67 1.21 16.60
N TRP A 473 8.72 0.36 17.63
CA TRP A 473 9.81 -0.59 17.92
C TRP A 473 9.41 -2.06 17.72
N GLY A 474 8.17 -2.33 17.32
CA GLY A 474 7.68 -3.66 16.93
C GLY A 474 6.99 -3.56 15.59
#